data_AF-A0AB74DZY6-F1
#
_entry.id   AF-A0AB74DZY6-F1
#
_cell.length_a   1.000
_cell.length_b   1.000
_cell.length_c   1.000
_cell.angle_alpha   90.00
_cell.angle_beta   90.00
_cell.angle_gamma   90.00
#
_symmetry.space_group_name_H-M   'P 1'
#
loop_
_entity.id
_entity.type
_entity.pdbx_description
1 polymer ?
#
loop_
_entity_poly.entity_id
_entity_poly.type
_entity_poly.pdbx_seq_one_letter_code
_entity_poly.pdbx_strand_id
1 'polypeptide(L)'
;PQGGRKHPNQELIRIDKTNILFIFGGAFDGIDEVIKRRLGEKVIGFASNEADKYDEEALLEQIRPEDLQSYGLIPEFIGRVPIFANLETLDVAALKNILTQPK
;
A
#
# COMPACT_ATOMS: atom_id res chain seq x y z
N PRO A 1 5.47 18.63 -30.48
CA PRO A 1 4.24 18.04 -29.91
C PRO A 1 3.64 19.01 -28.88
N GLN A 2 2.72 19.88 -29.32
CA GLN A 2 2.15 20.90 -28.44
C GLN A 2 1.35 20.21 -27.32
N GLY A 3 1.85 20.35 -26.09
CA GLY A 3 1.17 19.96 -24.86
C GLY A 3 -0.07 20.83 -24.68
N GLY A 4 -1.16 20.41 -25.31
CA GLY A 4 -2.45 21.06 -25.22
C GLY A 4 -3.16 20.65 -23.94
N ARG A 5 -3.52 21.63 -23.12
CA ARG A 5 -4.67 21.51 -22.21
C ARG A 5 -5.84 20.94 -23.01
N LYS A 6 -6.58 19.96 -22.45
CA LYS A 6 -7.74 19.31 -23.07
C LYS A 6 -8.76 20.36 -23.54
N HIS A 7 -8.65 20.80 -24.79
CA HIS A 7 -9.63 21.65 -25.43
C HIS A 7 -10.71 20.77 -26.06
N PRO A 8 -12.00 21.16 -26.01
CA PRO A 8 -13.11 20.34 -26.51
C PRO A 8 -12.98 19.89 -27.97
N ASN A 9 -12.29 20.68 -28.79
CA ASN A 9 -12.12 20.45 -30.23
C ASN A 9 -10.77 19.81 -30.58
N GLN A 10 -10.01 19.33 -29.59
CA GLN A 10 -8.73 18.67 -29.82
C GLN A 10 -8.96 17.23 -30.30
N GLU A 11 -8.35 16.84 -31.41
CA GLU A 11 -8.34 15.45 -31.86
C GLU A 11 -7.68 14.58 -30.79
N LEU A 12 -8.46 13.67 -30.20
CA LEU A 12 -8.01 12.77 -29.15
C LEU A 12 -7.55 11.45 -29.78
N ILE A 13 -6.32 11.05 -29.47
CA ILE A 13 -5.84 9.70 -29.76
C ILE A 13 -6.56 8.74 -28.80
N ARG A 14 -7.31 7.79 -29.35
CA ARG A 14 -7.93 6.73 -28.57
C ARG A 14 -6.90 5.64 -28.30
N ILE A 15 -6.74 5.30 -27.03
CA ILE A 15 -5.83 4.24 -26.57
C ILE A 15 -6.67 3.25 -25.78
N ASP A 16 -6.63 1.98 -26.20
CA ASP A 16 -7.15 0.86 -25.42
C ASP A 16 -6.20 0.58 -24.25
N LYS A 17 -6.76 0.51 -23.04
CA LYS A 17 -6.01 0.30 -21.80
C LYS A 17 -6.09 -1.13 -21.27
N THR A 18 -6.77 -2.03 -21.99
CA THR A 18 -7.03 -3.41 -21.54
C THR A 18 -5.76 -4.17 -21.16
N ASN A 19 -4.66 -3.94 -21.87
CA ASN A 19 -3.37 -4.63 -21.65
C ASN A 19 -2.28 -3.72 -21.04
N ILE A 20 -2.67 -2.57 -20.50
CA ILE A 20 -1.72 -1.70 -19.80
C ILE A 20 -1.60 -2.21 -18.36
N LEU A 21 -0.39 -2.57 -17.94
CA LEU A 21 -0.11 -2.87 -16.54
C LEU A 21 -0.12 -1.58 -15.73
N PHE A 22 -0.93 -1.55 -14.68
CA PHE A 22 -0.96 -0.46 -13.72
C PHE A 22 -0.30 -0.92 -12.42
N ILE A 23 0.70 -0.18 -11.98
CA ILE A 23 1.34 -0.36 -10.67
C ILE A 23 1.03 0.89 -9.85
N PHE A 24 0.37 0.69 -8.72
CA PHE A 24 0.06 1.74 -7.77
C PHE A 24 0.98 1.57 -6.56
N GLY A 25 1.63 2.65 -6.14
CA GLY A 25 2.51 2.66 -4.99
C GLY A 25 2.26 3.90 -4.15
N GLY A 26 2.48 3.78 -2.84
CA GLY A 26 2.29 4.85 -1.89
C GLY A 26 2.75 4.43 -0.50
N ALA A 27 2.94 5.40 0.39
CA ALA A 27 3.11 5.14 1.81
C ALA A 27 1.73 5.22 2.48
N PHE A 28 1.36 4.16 3.19
CA PHE A 28 0.06 4.04 3.86
C PHE A 28 0.25 4.20 5.37
N ASP A 29 0.58 5.42 5.79
CA ASP A 29 0.82 5.72 7.21
C ASP A 29 -0.41 5.41 8.06
N GLY A 30 -0.22 4.72 9.19
CA GLY A 30 -1.27 4.28 10.11
C GLY A 30 -2.10 3.07 9.64
N ILE A 31 -1.73 2.40 8.54
CA ILE A 31 -2.41 1.17 8.10
C ILE A 31 -2.18 0.01 9.07
N ASP A 32 -1.04 -0.02 9.74
CA ASP A 32 -0.67 -0.99 10.77
C ASP A 32 -1.66 -0.96 11.95
N GLU A 33 -2.08 0.24 12.38
CA GLU A 33 -3.10 0.42 13.43
C GLU A 33 -4.47 -0.13 13.01
N VAL A 34 -4.82 -0.03 11.73
CA VAL A 34 -6.05 -0.64 11.18
C VAL A 34 -5.94 -2.16 11.24
N ILE A 35 -4.80 -2.72 10.84
CA ILE A 35 -4.53 -4.16 10.86
C ILE A 35 -4.53 -4.69 12.30
N LYS A 36 -3.83 -4.04 13.24
CA LYS A 36 -3.78 -4.39 14.67
C LYS A 36 -5.19 -4.45 15.28
N ARG A 37 -6.02 -3.44 14.98
CA ARG A 37 -7.41 -3.40 15.43
C ARG A 37 -8.22 -4.58 14.89
N ARG A 38 -8.04 -4.97 13.63
CA ARG A 38 -8.67 -6.16 13.05
C ARG A 38 -8.18 -7.45 13.71
N LEU A 39 -6.89 -7.57 13.99
CA LEU A 39 -6.30 -8.74 14.63
C LEU A 39 -6.68 -8.87 16.12
N GLY A 40 -7.33 -7.86 16.69
CA GLY A 40 -7.94 -7.93 18.01
C GLY A 40 -7.03 -7.43 19.12
N GLU A 41 -6.05 -6.57 18.82
CA GLU A 41 -5.29 -5.84 19.84
C GLU A 41 -6.26 -4.90 20.59
N LYS A 42 -6.77 -5.37 21.73
CA LYS A 42 -7.75 -4.65 22.54
C LYS A 42 -7.04 -3.68 23.47
N VAL A 43 -7.37 -2.41 23.33
CA VAL A 43 -7.03 -1.36 24.29
C VAL A 43 -7.99 -1.49 25.49
N ILE A 44 -7.44 -1.88 26.66
CA ILE A 44 -7.96 -1.81 28.04
C ILE A 44 -8.59 -3.09 28.63
N GLY A 45 -7.81 -3.72 29.53
CA GLY A 45 -8.24 -4.63 30.58
C GLY A 45 -7.05 -5.09 31.42
N PHE A 46 -7.11 -4.95 32.75
CA PHE A 46 -6.04 -5.19 33.76
C PHE A 46 -5.40 -6.60 33.80
N ALA A 47 -5.56 -7.42 32.76
CA ALA A 47 -4.99 -8.76 32.67
C ALA A 47 -4.73 -9.21 31.21
N SER A 48 -4.39 -8.31 30.29
CA SER A 48 -3.85 -8.73 28.99
C SER A 48 -2.36 -9.00 29.13
N ASN A 49 -2.03 -10.21 29.56
CA ASN A 49 -0.69 -10.79 29.39
C ASN A 49 -0.33 -10.70 27.91
N GLU A 50 0.90 -10.25 27.65
CA GLU A 50 1.61 -10.47 26.39
C GLU A 50 0.81 -10.02 25.16
N ALA A 51 0.57 -8.70 25.03
CA ALA A 51 0.46 -8.13 23.69
C ALA A 51 1.85 -8.30 23.07
N ASP A 52 2.02 -9.43 22.38
CA ASP A 52 3.19 -9.73 21.57
C ASP A 52 3.54 -8.47 20.80
N LYS A 53 4.81 -8.08 20.87
CA LYS A 53 5.37 -7.05 20.02
C LYS A 53 5.20 -7.54 18.58
N TYR A 54 4.08 -7.21 17.96
CA TYR A 54 3.88 -7.46 16.55
C TYR A 54 4.97 -6.68 15.82
N ASP A 55 5.80 -7.41 15.07
CA ASP A 55 6.73 -6.81 14.14
C ASP A 55 5.91 -6.08 13.06
N GLU A 56 6.22 -4.81 12.81
CA GLU A 56 5.50 -3.99 11.83
C GLU A 56 5.55 -4.63 10.44
N GLU A 57 6.65 -5.29 10.11
CA GLU A 57 6.81 -6.01 8.84
C GLU A 57 5.84 -7.20 8.76
N ALA A 58 5.74 -7.97 9.85
CA ALA A 58 4.80 -9.10 9.93
C ALA A 58 3.34 -8.64 9.89
N LEU A 59 3.03 -7.42 10.35
CA LEU A 59 1.67 -6.87 10.25
C LEU A 59 1.31 -6.52 8.80
N LEU A 60 2.23 -5.91 8.06
CA LEU A 60 1.98 -5.53 6.66
C LEU A 60 1.77 -6.75 5.76
N GLU A 61 2.43 -7.87 6.04
CA GLU A 61 2.19 -9.15 5.34
C GLU A 61 0.76 -9.68 5.53
N GLN A 62 0.09 -9.30 6.63
CA GLN A 62 -1.25 -9.75 6.96
C GLN A 62 -2.34 -8.86 6.34
N ILE A 63 -2.00 -7.86 5.53
CA ILE A 63 -2.95 -6.89 4.99
C ILE A 63 -4.08 -7.56 4.19
N ARG A 64 -5.30 -7.07 4.39
CA ARG A 64 -6.50 -7.54 3.68
C ARG A 64 -7.22 -6.39 2.96
N PRO A 65 -8.02 -6.68 1.93
CA PRO A 65 -8.84 -5.67 1.26
C PRO A 65 -9.74 -4.85 2.20
N GLU A 66 -10.25 -5.46 3.26
CA GLU A 66 -11.07 -4.80 4.30
C GLU A 66 -10.31 -3.75 5.11
N ASP A 67 -8.99 -3.91 5.28
CA ASP A 67 -8.12 -2.94 5.94
C ASP A 67 -7.97 -1.69 5.06
N LEU A 68 -7.77 -1.89 3.75
CA LEU A 68 -7.68 -0.81 2.77
C LEU A 68 -8.99 -0.03 2.63
N GLN A 69 -10.13 -0.72 2.72
CA GLN A 69 -11.43 -0.07 2.76
C GLN A 69 -11.60 0.76 4.04
N SER A 70 -11.24 0.19 5.19
CA SER A 70 -11.29 0.90 6.48
C SER A 70 -10.33 2.09 6.53
N TYR A 71 -9.22 2.01 5.80
CA TYR A 71 -8.26 3.08 5.62
C TYR A 71 -8.81 4.25 4.78
N GLY A 72 -9.78 3.98 3.90
CA GLY A 72 -10.48 5.00 3.11
C GLY A 72 -10.43 4.80 1.59
N LEU A 73 -9.90 3.67 1.10
CA LEU A 73 -10.02 3.33 -0.32
C LEU A 73 -11.42 2.82 -0.66
N ILE A 74 -11.91 3.17 -1.85
CA ILE A 74 -13.23 2.73 -2.31
C ILE A 74 -13.19 1.27 -2.80
N PRO A 75 -14.25 0.47 -2.55
CA PRO A 75 -14.29 -0.94 -2.93
C PRO A 75 -14.09 -1.20 -4.42
N GLU A 76 -14.60 -0.33 -5.29
CA GLU A 76 -14.49 -0.47 -6.75
C GLU A 76 -13.04 -0.35 -7.23
N PHE A 77 -12.23 0.43 -6.51
CA PHE A 77 -10.80 0.56 -6.79
C PHE A 77 -10.03 -0.65 -6.29
N ILE A 78 -10.27 -1.05 -5.03
CA ILE A 78 -9.63 -2.23 -4.42
C ILE A 78 -9.92 -3.49 -5.26
N GLY A 79 -11.15 -3.67 -5.74
CA GLY A 79 -11.52 -4.79 -6.60
C GLY A 79 -10.81 -4.84 -7.96
N ARG A 80 -10.18 -3.75 -8.40
CA ARG A 80 -9.36 -3.69 -9.62
C ARG A 80 -7.87 -3.93 -9.35
N VAL A 81 -7.46 -3.98 -8.08
CA VAL A 81 -6.07 -4.15 -7.65
C VAL A 81 -5.97 -5.42 -6.79
N PRO A 82 -5.95 -6.62 -7.41
CA PRO A 82 -6.00 -7.89 -6.68
C PRO A 82 -4.66 -8.33 -6.08
N ILE A 83 -3.57 -7.67 -6.45
CA ILE A 83 -2.21 -8.00 -6.00
C ILE A 83 -1.73 -6.89 -5.08
N PHE A 84 -1.29 -7.28 -3.88
CA PHE A 84 -0.67 -6.39 -2.90
C PHE A 84 0.76 -6.84 -2.67
N ALA A 85 1.67 -5.88 -2.58
CA ALA A 85 3.06 -6.10 -2.22
C ALA A 85 3.47 -5.02 -1.22
N ASN A 86 3.94 -5.45 -0.05
CA ASN A 86 4.59 -4.58 0.93
C ASN A 86 6.10 -4.54 0.67
N LEU A 87 6.73 -3.44 1.07
CA LEU A 87 8.18 -3.29 1.03
C LEU A 87 8.70 -3.35 2.46
N GLU A 88 9.85 -4.02 2.63
CA GLU A 88 10.58 -4.07 3.89
C GLU A 88 11.21 -2.71 4.21
N THR A 89 11.43 -2.46 5.51
CA THR A 89 12.10 -1.25 5.94
C THR A 89 13.59 -1.37 5.66
N LEU A 90 14.24 -0.24 5.32
CA LEU A 90 15.68 -0.25 5.05
C LEU A 90 16.47 -0.37 6.36
N ASP A 91 17.13 -1.50 6.56
CA ASP A 91 18.11 -1.69 7.62
C ASP A 91 19.50 -1.15 7.22
N VAL A 92 20.45 -1.17 8.17
CA VAL A 92 21.81 -0.68 7.93
C VAL A 92 22.52 -1.47 6.81
N ALA A 93 22.24 -2.77 6.70
CA ALA A 93 22.83 -3.62 5.66
C ALA A 93 22.28 -3.25 4.28
N ALA A 94 20.98 -3.04 4.16
CA ALA A 94 20.28 -2.59 2.96
C ALA A 94 20.80 -1.21 2.52
N LEU A 95 20.94 -0.26 3.44
CA LEU A 95 21.51 1.06 3.15
C LEU A 95 22.94 0.95 2.62
N LYS A 96 23.79 0.12 3.25
CA LYS A 96 25.16 -0.13 2.76
C LYS A 96 25.16 -0.75 1.37
N ASN A 97 24.26 -1.70 1.11
CA ASN A 97 24.12 -2.33 -0.20
C ASN A 97 23.66 -1.32 -1.26
N ILE A 98 22.67 -0.48 -0.96
CA ILE A 98 22.20 0.60 -1.86
C ILE A 98 23.35 1.54 -2.26
N LEU A 99 24.27 1.82 -1.35
CA LEU A 99 25.42 2.69 -1.64
C LEU A 99 26.55 2.00 -2.44
N THR A 100 26.59 0.67 -2.48
CA THR A 100 27.78 -0.07 -2.97
C THR A 100 27.52 -1.05 -4.11
N GLN A 101 26.29 -1.54 -4.28
CA GLN A 101 25.92 -2.56 -5.27
C GLN A 101 25.33 -1.99 -6.56
N PRO A 102 24.41 -1.00 -6.54
CA PRO A 102 23.87 -0.44 -7.77
C PRO A 102 24.97 0.23 -8.61
N LYS A 103 25.02 -0.09 -9.89
CA LYS A 103 25.77 0.65 -10.91
C LYS A 103 24.80 1.31 -11.88
#